data_AF-A0A2N6FRI9-F1
#
_entry.id   AF-A0A2N6FRI9-F1
#
_cell.length_a   1.000
_cell.length_b   1.000
_cell.length_c   1.000
_cell.angle_alpha   90.00
_cell.angle_beta   90.00
_cell.angle_gamma   90.00
#
_symmetry.space_group_name_H-M   'P 1'
#
loop_
_entity.id
_entity.type
_entity.pdbx_description
1 polymer ?
#
loop_
_entity_poly.entity_id
_entity_poly.type
_entity_poly.pdbx_seq_one_letter_code
_entity_poly.pdbx_strand_id
1 'polypeptide(L)' 'MQVSFIGELVLALRTVVDLIFQIYILILVARVLITWVNPDPYNPIVRFLSNAADPLLNRVRRMLP' A
#
# COMPACT_ATOMS: atom_id res chain seq x y z
N MET A 1 -19.77 -21.40 -20.63
CA MET A 1 -20.59 -20.32 -20.02
C MET A 1 -20.13 -19.03 -20.67
N GLN A 2 -20.96 -18.40 -21.50
CA GLN A 2 -20.57 -17.18 -22.22
C GLN A 2 -20.50 -16.04 -21.20
N VAL A 3 -19.29 -15.61 -20.85
CA VAL A 3 -19.09 -14.51 -19.89
C VAL A 3 -19.50 -13.21 -20.59
N SER A 4 -20.36 -12.41 -19.96
CA SER A 4 -20.80 -11.14 -20.54
C SER A 4 -19.65 -10.13 -20.55
N PHE A 5 -19.62 -9.24 -21.55
CA PHE A 5 -18.61 -8.17 -21.65
C PHE A 5 -18.48 -7.36 -20.35
N ILE A 6 -19.60 -7.06 -19.68
CA ILE A 6 -19.60 -6.38 -18.38
C ILE A 6 -18.90 -7.22 -17.30
N GLY A 7 -19.07 -8.54 -17.32
CA GLY A 7 -18.41 -9.45 -16.39
C GLY A 7 -16.89 -9.40 -16.53
N GLU A 8 -16.38 -9.40 -17.76
CA GLU A 8 -14.94 -9.27 -18.04
C GLU A 8 -14.37 -7.92 -17.55
N LEU A 9 -15.12 -6.82 -17.73
CA LEU A 9 -14.71 -5.52 -17.20
C LEU A 9 -14.64 -5.50 -15.67
N VAL A 10 -15.61 -6.12 -14.99
CA VAL A 10 -15.61 -6.23 -13.53
C VAL A 10 -14.43 -7.07 -13.03
N LEU A 11 -14.12 -8.18 -13.71
CA LEU A 11 -12.98 -9.02 -13.38
C LEU A 11 -11.64 -8.29 -13.57
N ALA A 12 -11.51 -7.52 -14.65
CA ALA A 12 -10.34 -6.68 -14.90
C ALA A 12 -10.16 -5.63 -13.79
N LEU A 13 -11.23 -4.90 -13.44
CA LEU A 13 -11.20 -3.90 -12.36
C LEU A 13 -10.85 -4.54 -11.01
N ARG A 14 -11.45 -5.68 -10.68
CA ARG A 14 -11.12 -6.43 -9.47
C ARG A 14 -9.64 -6.76 -9.42
N THR A 15 -9.07 -7.25 -10.52
CA THR A 15 -7.66 -7.63 -10.58
C THR A 15 -6.73 -6.43 -10.33
N VAL A 16 -7.05 -5.28 -10.93
CA VAL A 16 -6.28 -4.05 -10.70
C VAL A 16 -6.37 -3.60 -9.25
N VAL A 17 -7.57 -3.63 -8.67
CA VAL A 17 -7.79 -3.28 -7.25
C VAL A 17 -7.02 -4.23 -6.33
N ASP A 18 -7.12 -5.54 -6.56
CA ASP A 18 -6.40 -6.56 -5.79
C ASP A 18 -4.89 -6.36 -5.88
N LEU A 19 -4.36 -6.02 -7.07
CA LEU A 19 -2.94 -5.71 -7.26
C LEU A 19 -2.52 -4.46 -6.46
N ILE A 20 -3.30 -3.39 -6.52
CA ILE A 20 -3.03 -2.15 -5.76
C ILE A 20 -2.96 -2.47 -4.27
N PHE A 21 -3.92 -3.25 -3.75
CA PHE A 21 -3.91 -3.65 -2.35
C PHE A 21 -2.69 -4.50 -1.97
N GLN A 22 -2.29 -5.45 -2.80
CA GLN A 22 -1.09 -6.26 -2.56
C GLN A 22 0.18 -5.40 -2.49
N ILE A 23 0.36 -4.49 -3.46
CA ILE A 23 1.49 -3.55 -3.47
C ILE A 23 1.45 -2.65 -2.25
N TYR A 24 0.26 -2.17 -1.88
CA TYR A 24 0.08 -1.28 -0.74
C TYR A 24 0.44 -1.96 0.60
N ILE A 25 0.02 -3.20 0.78
CA ILE A 25 0.40 -4.02 1.94
C ILE A 25 1.91 -4.23 1.98
N LEU A 26 2.55 -4.54 0.84
CA LEU A 26 4.00 -4.70 0.77
C LEU A 26 4.74 -3.42 1.20
N ILE A 27 4.30 -2.25 0.75
CA ILE A 27 4.86 -0.95 1.14
C ILE A 27 4.71 -0.73 2.65
N LEU A 28 3.54 -1.02 3.22
CA LEU A 28 3.31 -0.89 4.67
C LEU A 28 4.22 -1.82 5.47
N VAL A 29 4.35 -3.08 5.05
CA VAL A 29 5.27 -4.04 5.70
C VAL A 29 6.70 -3.53 5.61
N ALA A 30 7.16 -3.11 4.42
CA ALA A 30 8.49 -2.54 4.23
C ALA A 30 8.72 -1.32 5.13
N ARG A 31 7.73 -0.43 5.28
CA ARG A 31 7.80 0.73 6.17
C ARG A 31 8.01 0.31 7.62
N VAL A 32 7.25 -0.67 8.11
CA VAL A 32 7.38 -1.18 9.49
C VAL A 32 8.73 -1.84 9.69
N LEU A 33 9.17 -2.71 8.77
CA LEU A 33 10.49 -3.34 8.85
C LEU A 33 11.62 -2.31 8.91
N ILE A 34 11.53 -1.27 8.08
CA ILE A 34 12.49 -0.17 8.06
C ILE A 34 12.54 0.55 9.42
N THR A 35 11.44 0.67 10.16
CA THR A 35 11.50 1.26 11.51
C THR A 35 12.30 0.44 12.52
N TRP A 36 12.43 -0.87 12.34
CA TRP A 36 13.20 -1.73 13.25
C TRP A 36 14.72 -1.62 13.09
N VAL A 37 15.19 -1.16 11.94
CA VAL A 37 16.64 -1.05 11.64
C VAL A 37 17.21 0.35 11.82
N ASN A 38 16.40 1.31 12.31
CA ASN A 38 16.77 2.71 12.49
C ASN A 38 17.45 3.34 11.25
N PRO A 39 16.67 3.62 10.20
CA PRO A 39 17.18 3.96 8.87
C PRO A 39 17.63 5.42 8.79
N ASP A 40 18.54 5.73 7.89
CA ASP A 40 18.92 7.13 7.59
C ASP A 40 17.73 7.87 6.92
N PRO A 41 17.20 8.95 7.53
CA PRO A 41 16.07 9.71 7.00
C PRO A 41 16.37 10.44 5.66
N TYR A 42 17.64 10.64 5.31
CA TYR A 42 18.01 11.27 4.03
C TYR A 42 18.00 10.28 2.86
N ASN A 43 17.89 8.98 3.11
CA ASN A 43 17.83 7.98 2.05
C ASN A 43 16.52 8.14 1.23
N PRO A 44 16.59 8.28 -0.11
CA PRO A 44 15.41 8.44 -0.96
C PRO A 44 14.39 7.30 -0.83
N ILE A 45 14.84 6.06 -0.59
CA ILE A 45 13.94 4.90 -0.42
C ILE A 45 13.12 5.04 0.86
N VAL A 46 13.76 5.49 1.95
CA VAL A 46 13.09 5.71 3.25
C VAL A 46 12.07 6.84 3.13
N ARG A 47 12.42 7.93 2.43
CA ARG A 47 11.49 9.04 2.16
C ARG A 47 10.31 8.63 1.30
N PHE A 48 10.54 7.82 0.26
CA PHE A 48 9.47 7.28 -0.58
C PHE A 48 8.50 6.43 0.25
N LEU A 49 9.01 5.46 1.01
CA LEU A 49 8.18 4.58 1.83
C LEU A 49 7.45 5.33 2.93
N SER A 50 8.08 6.33 3.55
CA SER A 50 7.44 7.21 4.52
C SER A 50 6.31 8.00 3.87
N ASN A 51 6.57 8.70 2.76
CA ASN A 51 5.53 9.48 2.07
C ASN A 51 4.35 8.61 1.59
N ALA A 52 4.61 7.36 1.18
CA ALA A 52 3.56 6.44 0.75
C ALA A 52 2.74 5.85 1.92
N ALA A 53 3.37 5.59 3.07
CA ALA A 53 2.74 4.95 4.22
C ALA A 53 2.17 5.95 5.25
N ASP A 54 2.79 7.12 5.39
CA ASP A 54 2.47 8.14 6.39
C ASP A 54 1.02 8.66 6.33
N PRO A 55 0.35 8.86 5.18
CA PRO A 55 -1.05 9.32 5.20
C PRO A 55 -1.98 8.36 5.97
N LEU A 56 -1.74 7.05 5.82
CA LEU A 56 -2.51 6.00 6.47
C LEU A 56 -2.04 5.77 7.91
N LEU A 57 -0.73 5.73 8.16
CA LEU A 57 -0.17 5.67 9.51
C LEU A 57 -0.60 6.87 10.37
N ASN A 58 -0.64 8.08 9.80
CA ASN A 58 -1.10 9.29 10.49
C ASN A 58 -2.60 9.25 10.77
N ARG A 59 -3.39 8.50 10.00
CA ARG A 59 -4.80 8.29 10.29
C ARG A 59 -4.97 7.31 11.46
N VAL A 60 -4.21 6.22 11.44
CA VAL A 60 -4.19 5.23 12.54
C VAL A 60 -3.67 5.86 13.84
N ARG A 61 -2.56 6.61 13.78
CA ARG A 61 -2.00 7.33 14.93
C ARG A 61 -2.93 8.38 15.53
N ARG A 62 -3.82 8.97 14.73
CA ARG A 62 -4.84 9.91 15.23
C ARG A 62 -6.04 9.22 15.88
N MET A 63 -6.27 7.94 15.60
CA MET A 63 -7.33 7.13 16.20
C MET A 63 -6.85 6.46 17.50
N LEU A 64 -5.55 6.26 17.65
CA LEU A 64 -4.93 5.79 18.88
C LEU A 64 -4.68 7.01 19.80
N PRO A 65 -5.14 6.99 21.06
CA PRO A 65 -4.93 8.08 22.02
C PRO A 65 -3.47 8.27 22.42
#